data_AF-U5CVG6-F1
#
_entry.id   AF-U5CVG6-F1
#
_cell.length_a   1.000
_cell.length_b   1.000
_cell.length_c   1.000
_cell.angle_alpha   90.00
_cell.angle_beta   90.00
_cell.angle_gamma   90.00
#
_symmetry.space_group_name_H-M   'P 1'
#
loop_
_entity.id
_entity.type
_entity.pdbx_description
1 polymer ?
#
loop_
_entity_poly.entity_id
_entity_poly.type
_entity_poly.pdbx_seq_one_letter_code
_entity_poly.pdbx_strand_id
1 'polypeptide(L)'
;MSDYDDQLQKEYKINKVVSANNGVLTKEKAQRVVKILDDKYSELKGYIGVPDESYMILKFEAELRGSNIEENAIKLYAEQMNTFVPAEELIPKPPVEYESAGYKEMESKLIEEGTFTATALYPYYDRLKARDYANTWTSNATTYCPHNIALQDITKWNNAKWPYYDCFCHNDCADYVSQALNAGGIPVDPGKWERLKDSNNNWAWTYVPGLKNYMLNQKGYWKISTWESAAAGGVIVIPNSHVMMIVKNDTVERLFSAHTNDRLKYPYGKNTTWEYYVLWE
;
A
#
# COMPACT_ATOMS: atom_id res chain seq x y z
N MET A 1 0.82 -5.38 35.87
CA MET A 1 0.19 -4.05 36.01
C MET A 1 -0.11 -3.45 34.64
N SER A 2 0.81 -3.41 33.67
CA SER A 2 0.49 -2.88 32.33
C SER A 2 -0.63 -3.63 31.60
N ASP A 3 -0.66 -4.97 31.65
CA ASP A 3 -1.72 -5.77 31.00
C ASP A 3 -3.13 -5.50 31.53
N TYR A 4 -3.26 -5.13 32.81
CA TYR A 4 -4.55 -4.84 33.43
C TYR A 4 -5.06 -3.45 33.04
N ASP A 5 -4.15 -2.47 33.01
CA ASP A 5 -4.47 -1.11 32.56
C ASP A 5 -4.77 -1.08 31.06
N ASP A 6 -4.06 -1.86 30.25
CA ASP A 6 -4.32 -2.00 28.81
C ASP A 6 -5.68 -2.65 28.53
N GLN A 7 -6.06 -3.67 29.32
CA GLN A 7 -7.41 -4.26 29.24
C GLN A 7 -8.51 -3.28 29.64
N LEU A 8 -8.31 -2.51 30.71
CA LEU A 8 -9.28 -1.48 31.15
C LEU A 8 -9.43 -0.36 30.12
N GLN A 9 -8.34 0.10 29.51
CA GLN A 9 -8.37 1.10 28.44
C GLN A 9 -9.10 0.57 27.20
N LYS A 10 -8.85 -0.68 26.82
CA LYS A 10 -9.55 -1.32 25.70
C LYS A 10 -11.05 -1.44 25.98
N GLU A 11 -11.44 -1.88 27.17
CA GLU A 11 -12.85 -2.00 27.59
C GLU A 11 -13.56 -0.65 27.61
N TYR A 12 -12.89 0.41 28.08
CA TYR A 12 -13.40 1.77 28.04
C TYR A 12 -13.69 2.27 26.61
N LYS A 13 -12.75 2.05 25.67
CA LYS A 13 -12.94 2.41 24.25
C LYS A 13 -14.10 1.67 23.62
N ILE A 14 -14.24 0.37 23.89
CA ILE A 14 -15.35 -0.46 23.39
C ILE A 14 -16.69 0.11 23.86
N ASN A 15 -16.82 0.40 25.15
CA ASN A 15 -18.05 0.96 25.70
C ASN A 15 -18.39 2.33 25.09
N LYS A 16 -17.38 3.18 24.84
CA LYS A 16 -17.58 4.44 24.10
C LYS A 16 -18.17 4.23 22.72
N VAL A 17 -17.64 3.28 21.93
CA VAL A 17 -18.15 2.98 20.59
C VAL A 17 -19.58 2.44 20.64
N VAL A 18 -19.89 1.53 21.58
CA VAL A 18 -21.25 1.00 21.79
C VAL A 18 -22.22 2.14 22.13
N SER A 19 -21.85 3.03 23.05
CA SER A 19 -22.68 4.19 23.43
C SER A 19 -22.86 5.18 22.27
N ALA A 20 -21.79 5.49 21.53
CA ALA A 20 -21.83 6.42 20.40
C ALA A 20 -22.74 5.94 19.26
N ASN A 21 -22.86 4.62 19.07
CA ASN A 21 -23.77 4.04 18.08
C ASN A 21 -25.12 3.59 18.69
N ASN A 22 -25.56 4.20 19.79
CA ASN A 22 -26.85 3.91 20.44
C ASN A 22 -27.10 2.42 20.74
N GLY A 23 -26.05 1.63 20.99
CA GLY A 23 -26.17 0.19 21.25
C GLY A 23 -26.47 -0.67 20.02
N VAL A 24 -26.42 -0.12 18.80
CA VAL A 24 -26.67 -0.86 17.54
C VAL A 24 -25.57 -1.90 17.26
N LEU A 25 -24.32 -1.63 17.67
CA LEU A 25 -23.21 -2.59 17.54
C LEU A 25 -23.16 -3.51 18.76
N THR A 26 -22.99 -4.82 18.51
CA THR A 26 -22.63 -5.77 19.58
C THR A 26 -21.24 -5.46 20.12
N LYS A 27 -20.91 -5.99 21.31
CA LYS A 27 -19.60 -5.78 21.93
C LYS A 27 -18.46 -6.33 21.06
N GLU A 28 -18.68 -7.45 20.37
CA GLU A 28 -17.70 -8.07 19.47
C GLU A 28 -17.46 -7.22 18.21
N LYS A 29 -18.52 -6.60 17.66
CA LYS A 29 -18.42 -5.65 16.55
C LYS A 29 -17.70 -4.37 16.97
N ALA A 30 -18.03 -3.83 18.15
CA ALA A 30 -17.36 -2.66 18.71
C ALA A 30 -15.87 -2.93 19.00
N GLN A 31 -15.51 -4.15 19.44
CA GLN A 31 -14.12 -4.57 19.59
C GLN A 31 -13.33 -4.50 18.28
N ARG A 32 -13.93 -4.92 17.17
CA ARG A 32 -13.28 -4.82 15.85
C ARG A 32 -13.06 -3.36 15.47
N VAL A 33 -14.09 -2.52 15.57
CA VAL A 33 -13.95 -1.08 15.31
C VAL A 33 -12.82 -0.46 16.14
N VAL A 34 -12.76 -0.75 17.45
CA VAL A 34 -11.67 -0.24 18.31
C VAL A 34 -10.30 -0.69 17.83
N LYS A 35 -10.16 -1.96 17.40
CA LYS A 35 -8.90 -2.45 16.82
C LYS A 35 -8.52 -1.67 15.56
N ILE A 36 -9.46 -1.45 14.64
CA ILE A 36 -9.23 -0.69 13.41
C ILE A 36 -8.75 0.73 13.74
N LEU A 37 -9.41 1.40 14.69
CA LEU A 37 -9.05 2.75 15.11
C LEU A 37 -7.68 2.80 15.80
N ASP A 38 -7.36 1.81 16.65
CA ASP A 38 -6.07 1.72 17.32
C ASP A 38 -4.93 1.43 16.33
N ASP A 39 -5.16 0.57 15.33
CA ASP A 39 -4.21 0.27 14.26
C ASP A 39 -3.97 1.52 13.38
N LYS A 40 -5.03 2.29 13.07
CA LYS A 40 -4.91 3.55 12.32
C LYS A 40 -4.19 4.63 13.14
N TYR A 41 -4.50 4.77 14.42
CA TYR A 41 -3.86 5.75 15.28
C TYR A 41 -2.37 5.43 15.52
N SER A 42 -2.04 4.15 15.69
CA SER A 42 -0.66 3.69 15.83
C SER A 42 0.15 3.94 14.56
N GLU A 43 -0.48 3.77 13.39
CA GLU A 43 0.13 4.13 12.11
C GLU A 43 0.38 5.63 12.00
N LEU A 44 -0.65 6.46 12.24
CA LEU A 44 -0.55 7.92 12.12
C LEU A 44 0.51 8.52 13.06
N LYS A 45 0.67 7.96 14.26
CA LYS A 45 1.77 8.32 15.18
C LYS A 45 3.16 8.12 14.59
N GLY A 46 3.31 7.21 13.63
CA GLY A 46 4.57 6.99 12.93
C GLY A 46 4.94 8.10 11.95
N TYR A 47 3.99 8.95 11.55
CA TYR A 47 4.20 9.97 10.51
C TYR A 47 3.97 11.40 11.03
N ILE A 48 3.05 11.61 11.97
CA ILE A 48 2.74 12.95 12.48
C ILE A 48 3.92 13.52 13.26
N GLY A 49 4.45 14.66 12.80
CA GLY A 49 5.57 15.34 13.43
C GLY A 49 6.93 14.67 13.19
N VAL A 50 6.97 13.63 12.36
CA VAL A 50 8.19 12.91 11.98
C VAL A 50 8.60 13.38 10.60
N PRO A 51 9.84 13.90 10.41
CA PRO A 51 10.36 14.19 9.07
C PRO A 51 10.35 12.92 8.22
N ASP A 52 9.89 13.04 6.99
CA ASP A 52 9.88 11.94 6.02
C ASP A 52 10.52 12.42 4.72
N GLU A 53 11.33 11.56 4.12
CA GLU A 53 11.94 11.80 2.81
C GLU A 53 11.07 11.13 1.75
N SER A 54 10.59 11.92 0.80
CA SER A 54 9.99 11.42 -0.42
C SER A 54 10.83 11.82 -1.64
N TYR A 55 10.74 11.00 -2.67
CA TYR A 55 11.46 11.21 -3.93
C TYR A 55 10.44 11.32 -5.04
N MET A 56 10.56 12.34 -5.89
CA MET A 56 9.69 12.52 -7.06
C MET A 56 10.50 12.89 -8.29
N ILE A 57 10.11 12.33 -9.43
CA ILE A 57 10.61 12.72 -10.75
C ILE A 57 9.62 13.70 -11.35
N LEU A 58 10.13 14.90 -11.67
CA LEU A 58 9.38 15.96 -12.32
C LEU A 58 9.77 16.08 -13.78
N LYS A 59 8.77 16.33 -14.63
CA LYS A 59 8.95 16.68 -16.04
C LYS A 59 8.37 18.07 -16.29
N PHE A 60 9.16 18.93 -16.87
CA PHE A 60 8.74 20.26 -17.31
C PHE A 60 8.54 20.25 -18.82
N GLU A 61 7.40 20.73 -19.26
CA GLU A 61 7.14 21.05 -20.67
C GLU A 61 6.90 22.54 -20.78
N ALA A 62 7.48 23.18 -21.79
CA ALA A 62 7.33 24.60 -22.04
C ALA A 62 7.31 24.88 -23.54
N GLU A 63 6.48 25.83 -23.94
CA GLU A 63 6.46 26.34 -25.30
C GLU A 63 7.46 27.50 -25.44
N LEU A 64 8.08 27.60 -26.63
CA LEU A 64 9.02 28.66 -26.95
C LEU A 64 8.38 29.66 -27.92
N ARG A 65 8.48 30.95 -27.58
CA ARG A 65 8.17 32.04 -28.49
C ARG A 65 9.46 32.77 -28.86
N GLY A 66 10.04 32.36 -30.00
CA GLY A 66 11.40 32.76 -30.37
C GLY A 66 12.41 32.09 -29.45
N SER A 67 13.24 32.88 -28.76
CA SER A 67 14.24 32.39 -27.79
C SER A 67 13.78 32.44 -26.34
N ASN A 68 12.52 32.82 -26.08
CA ASN A 68 11.98 32.94 -24.74
C ASN A 68 10.99 31.82 -24.43
N ILE A 69 10.98 31.37 -23.17
CA ILE A 69 9.95 30.50 -22.64
C ILE A 69 8.66 31.30 -22.50
N GLU A 70 7.56 30.75 -23.00
CA GLU A 70 6.23 31.30 -22.75
C GLU A 70 5.74 30.85 -21.37
N GLU A 71 5.89 31.72 -20.37
CA GLU A 71 5.64 31.39 -18.96
C GLU A 71 4.23 30.79 -18.72
N ASN A 72 3.22 31.32 -19.40
CA ASN A 72 1.83 30.86 -19.27
C ASN A 72 1.58 29.47 -19.90
N ALA A 73 2.54 28.92 -20.65
CA ALA A 73 2.45 27.61 -21.30
C ALA A 73 3.27 26.54 -20.56
N ILE A 74 3.93 26.88 -19.44
CA ILE A 74 4.69 25.92 -18.64
C ILE A 74 3.73 24.91 -18.02
N LYS A 75 4.03 23.61 -18.20
CA LYS A 75 3.32 22.50 -17.58
C LYS A 75 4.29 21.69 -16.75
N LEU A 76 3.87 21.37 -15.52
CA LEU A 76 4.62 20.54 -14.60
C LEU A 76 3.92 19.20 -14.46
N TYR A 77 4.68 18.13 -14.68
CA TYR A 77 4.19 16.77 -14.52
C TYR A 77 5.01 16.03 -13.47
N ALA A 78 4.36 15.12 -12.77
CA ALA A 78 5.00 14.15 -11.88
C ALA A 78 4.90 12.74 -12.49
N GLU A 79 5.98 11.98 -12.42
CA GLU A 79 5.94 10.57 -12.82
C GLU A 79 4.98 9.79 -11.90
N GLN A 80 4.21 8.88 -12.48
CA GLN A 80 3.35 7.89 -11.83
C GLN A 80 3.70 6.52 -12.43
N MET A 81 4.85 6.01 -11.99
CA MET A 81 5.52 4.85 -12.58
C MET A 81 5.94 5.01 -14.04
N ASN A 82 5.17 4.48 -14.98
CA ASN A 82 5.53 4.50 -16.40
C ASN A 82 4.82 5.63 -17.16
N THR A 83 4.08 6.50 -16.45
CA THR A 83 3.35 7.63 -17.03
C THR A 83 3.68 8.92 -16.30
N PHE A 84 3.23 10.05 -16.85
CA PHE A 84 3.32 11.36 -16.23
C PHE A 84 1.92 11.95 -16.11
N VAL A 85 1.60 12.51 -14.95
CA VAL A 85 0.34 13.21 -14.67
C VAL A 85 0.62 14.66 -14.28
N PRO A 86 -0.33 15.60 -14.44
CA PRO A 86 -0.17 16.95 -13.94
C PRO A 86 0.22 16.94 -12.46
N ALA A 87 1.25 17.68 -12.07
CA ALA A 87 1.76 17.66 -10.70
C ALA A 87 0.74 18.18 -9.67
N GLU A 88 -0.25 18.94 -10.12
CA GLU A 88 -1.37 19.42 -9.32
C GLU A 88 -2.20 18.27 -8.73
N GLU A 89 -2.22 17.09 -9.35
CA GLU A 89 -2.90 15.89 -8.85
C GLU A 89 -2.26 15.34 -7.57
N LEU A 90 -1.03 15.75 -7.25
CA LEU A 90 -0.30 15.39 -6.03
C LEU A 90 -0.37 16.47 -4.96
N ILE A 91 -0.93 17.64 -5.26
CA ILE A 91 -1.07 18.71 -4.29
C ILE A 91 -2.11 18.29 -3.24
N PRO A 92 -1.75 18.29 -1.95
CA PRO A 92 -2.70 17.95 -0.90
C PRO A 92 -3.88 18.91 -0.87
N LYS A 93 -5.04 18.38 -0.47
CA LYS A 93 -6.23 19.20 -0.23
C LYS A 93 -6.03 20.14 0.97
N PRO A 94 -6.83 21.21 1.09
CA PRO A 94 -6.84 22.03 2.30
C PRO A 94 -7.14 21.20 3.56
N PRO A 95 -6.57 21.54 4.73
CA PRO A 95 -6.75 20.77 5.97
C PRO A 95 -8.20 20.49 6.37
N VAL A 96 -9.10 21.46 6.15
CA VAL A 96 -10.54 21.33 6.48
C VAL A 96 -11.23 20.23 5.67
N GLU A 97 -10.79 19.99 4.43
CA GLU A 97 -11.33 18.90 3.62
C GLU A 97 -10.86 17.54 4.13
N TYR A 98 -9.60 17.44 4.59
CA TYR A 98 -9.07 16.21 5.18
C TYR A 98 -9.76 15.86 6.50
N GLU A 99 -9.98 16.85 7.36
CA GLU A 99 -10.71 16.65 8.61
C GLU A 99 -12.14 16.16 8.31
N SER A 100 -12.84 16.81 7.38
CA SER A 100 -14.20 16.42 6.96
C SER A 100 -14.24 15.00 6.37
N ALA A 101 -13.22 14.62 5.58
CA ALA A 101 -13.12 13.28 5.01
C ALA A 101 -12.85 12.22 6.09
N GLY A 102 -11.98 12.52 7.06
CA GLY A 102 -11.67 11.64 8.18
C GLY A 102 -12.89 11.33 9.04
N TYR A 103 -13.72 12.33 9.35
CA TYR A 103 -15.00 12.11 10.05
C TYR A 103 -15.92 11.18 9.28
N LYS A 104 -16.12 11.42 7.98
CA LYS A 104 -16.98 10.59 7.12
C LYS A 104 -16.49 9.15 7.04
N GLU A 105 -15.18 8.92 6.96
CA GLU A 105 -14.59 7.58 6.93
C GLU A 105 -14.81 6.84 8.26
N MET A 106 -14.66 7.52 9.40
CA MET A 106 -14.95 6.93 10.70
C MET A 106 -16.43 6.56 10.85
N GLU A 107 -17.33 7.43 10.40
CA GLU A 107 -18.77 7.16 10.38
C GLU A 107 -19.11 5.97 9.47
N SER A 108 -18.54 5.90 8.26
CA SER A 108 -18.80 4.80 7.34
C SER A 108 -18.32 3.45 7.89
N LYS A 109 -17.15 3.41 8.55
CA LYS A 109 -16.64 2.20 9.21
C LYS A 109 -17.56 1.70 10.32
N LEU A 110 -18.15 2.61 11.10
CA LEU A 110 -19.13 2.26 12.14
C LEU A 110 -20.41 1.64 11.53
N ILE A 111 -20.83 2.11 10.36
CA ILE A 111 -22.03 1.61 9.65
C ILE A 111 -21.74 0.25 8.99
N GLU A 112 -20.59 0.09 8.33
CA GLU A 112 -20.18 -1.16 7.66
C GLU A 112 -20.11 -2.33 8.65
N GLU A 113 -19.47 -2.15 9.81
CA GLU A 113 -19.41 -3.18 10.86
C GLU A 113 -20.79 -3.50 11.45
N GLY A 114 -21.72 -2.54 11.41
CA GLY A 114 -23.12 -2.73 11.84
C GLY A 114 -23.90 -3.66 10.93
N THR A 115 -23.59 -3.66 9.63
CA THR A 115 -24.46 -4.20 8.57
C THR A 115 -23.96 -5.48 7.92
N PHE A 116 -22.66 -5.78 7.94
CA PHE A 116 -22.10 -6.97 7.29
C PHE A 116 -21.57 -8.04 8.25
N THR A 117 -21.63 -9.31 7.82
CA THR A 117 -20.80 -10.39 8.35
C THR A 117 -19.42 -10.27 7.71
N ALA A 118 -18.48 -9.64 8.42
CA ALA A 118 -17.08 -9.58 8.03
C ALA A 118 -16.56 -10.99 7.65
N THR A 119 -16.08 -11.16 6.42
CA THR A 119 -15.23 -12.31 6.10
C THR A 119 -13.92 -12.08 6.83
N ALA A 120 -13.57 -12.95 7.77
CA ALA A 120 -12.34 -12.81 8.53
C ALA A 120 -11.13 -12.88 7.57
N LEU A 121 -10.51 -11.72 7.32
CA LEU A 121 -9.22 -11.64 6.64
C LEU A 121 -8.14 -12.35 7.46
N TYR A 122 -7.01 -12.65 6.83
CA TYR A 122 -5.96 -13.45 7.46
C TYR A 122 -5.46 -12.80 8.77
N PRO A 123 -5.73 -13.39 9.94
CA PRO A 123 -5.64 -12.69 11.22
C PRO A 123 -4.19 -12.46 11.69
N TYR A 124 -3.22 -13.12 11.07
CA TYR A 124 -1.80 -13.04 11.46
C TYR A 124 -0.97 -12.15 10.54
N TYR A 125 -1.63 -11.38 9.66
CA TYR A 125 -0.92 -10.44 8.80
C TYR A 125 -0.46 -9.19 9.57
N ASP A 126 0.84 -8.98 9.60
CA ASP A 126 1.52 -7.80 10.13
C ASP A 126 1.86 -6.85 8.99
N ARG A 127 0.94 -5.90 8.75
CA ARG A 127 1.05 -4.94 7.65
C ARG A 127 2.28 -4.03 7.76
N LEU A 128 2.73 -3.73 8.99
CA LEU A 128 3.89 -2.86 9.21
C LEU A 128 5.18 -3.59 8.87
N LYS A 129 5.29 -4.89 9.19
CA LYS A 129 6.42 -5.71 8.73
C LYS A 129 6.46 -5.84 7.21
N ALA A 130 5.31 -5.97 6.55
CA ALA A 130 5.26 -5.99 5.10
C ALA A 130 5.73 -4.66 4.48
N ARG A 131 5.27 -3.52 5.02
CA ARG A 131 5.76 -2.18 4.65
C ARG A 131 7.27 -2.05 4.85
N ASP A 132 7.76 -2.43 6.02
CA ASP A 132 9.17 -2.25 6.40
C ASP A 132 10.07 -3.13 5.54
N TYR A 133 9.62 -4.35 5.22
CA TYR A 133 10.29 -5.20 4.25
C TYR A 133 10.41 -4.51 2.89
N ALA A 134 9.31 -3.98 2.38
CA ALA A 134 9.28 -3.30 1.09
C ALA A 134 10.31 -2.16 1.06
N ASN A 135 10.27 -1.26 2.03
CA ASN A 135 11.22 -0.15 2.13
C ASN A 135 12.68 -0.60 2.27
N THR A 136 12.93 -1.73 2.93
CA THR A 136 14.30 -2.23 3.16
C THR A 136 14.94 -2.75 1.88
N TRP A 137 14.17 -3.41 1.02
CA TRP A 137 14.67 -4.18 -0.11
C TRP A 137 14.36 -3.52 -1.46
N THR A 138 14.31 -2.19 -1.50
CA THR A 138 14.25 -1.40 -2.74
C THR A 138 15.05 -0.10 -2.60
N SER A 139 15.19 0.65 -3.68
CA SER A 139 15.76 2.01 -3.70
C SER A 139 15.15 2.85 -4.81
N ASN A 140 15.54 4.12 -4.90
CA ASN A 140 15.29 4.93 -6.09
C ASN A 140 16.44 4.68 -7.07
N ALA A 141 16.30 3.65 -7.91
CA ALA A 141 17.37 3.21 -8.80
C ALA A 141 17.70 4.27 -9.87
N THR A 142 18.98 4.54 -10.05
CA THR A 142 19.51 5.42 -11.11
C THR A 142 20.23 4.64 -12.20
N THR A 143 20.37 3.32 -12.04
CA THR A 143 21.05 2.42 -12.98
C THR A 143 20.04 1.51 -13.66
N TYR A 144 20.27 1.25 -14.94
CA TYR A 144 19.49 0.25 -15.66
C TYR A 144 19.91 -1.16 -15.27
N CYS A 145 18.94 -2.07 -15.31
CA CYS A 145 19.18 -3.49 -15.23
C CYS A 145 20.09 -3.97 -16.40
N PRO A 146 20.71 -5.16 -16.32
CA PRO A 146 21.62 -5.65 -17.36
C PRO A 146 21.02 -5.71 -18.78
N HIS A 147 19.71 -5.87 -18.89
CA HIS A 147 18.99 -5.87 -20.19
C HIS A 147 18.65 -4.46 -20.70
N ASN A 148 18.95 -3.40 -19.94
CA ASN A 148 18.69 -2.00 -20.28
C ASN A 148 17.20 -1.66 -20.52
N ILE A 149 16.30 -2.31 -19.77
CA ILE A 149 14.83 -2.17 -19.92
C ILE A 149 14.21 -1.36 -18.77
N ALA A 150 14.67 -1.57 -17.54
CA ALA A 150 14.11 -0.93 -16.36
C ALA A 150 15.24 -0.42 -15.44
N LEU A 151 14.98 0.65 -14.70
CA LEU A 151 15.85 1.11 -13.63
C LEU A 151 15.75 0.13 -12.46
N GLN A 152 16.83 -0.55 -12.10
CA GLN A 152 16.84 -1.52 -11.01
C GLN A 152 18.18 -1.48 -10.27
N ASP A 153 18.12 -1.54 -8.94
CA ASP A 153 19.27 -1.71 -8.06
C ASP A 153 19.22 -3.11 -7.43
N ILE A 154 19.80 -4.07 -8.14
CA ILE A 154 19.88 -5.48 -7.70
C ILE A 154 20.63 -5.65 -6.37
N THR A 155 21.42 -4.66 -5.93
CA THR A 155 22.14 -4.72 -4.64
C THR A 155 21.19 -4.59 -3.45
N LYS A 156 19.98 -4.05 -3.67
CA LYS A 156 18.91 -3.91 -2.69
C LYS A 156 18.00 -5.12 -2.64
N TRP A 157 18.34 -6.20 -3.33
CA TRP A 157 17.60 -7.43 -3.27
C TRP A 157 17.94 -8.25 -2.01
N ASN A 158 16.95 -8.92 -1.41
CA ASN A 158 17.13 -9.77 -0.23
C ASN A 158 17.76 -11.14 -0.58
N ASN A 159 19.01 -11.11 -1.07
CA ASN A 159 19.71 -12.32 -1.53
C ASN A 159 19.95 -13.34 -0.41
N ALA A 160 19.98 -12.90 0.86
CA ALA A 160 20.19 -13.79 1.99
C ALA A 160 19.03 -14.80 2.19
N LYS A 161 17.78 -14.37 1.93
CA LYS A 161 16.59 -15.23 2.06
C LYS A 161 16.05 -15.70 0.70
N TRP A 162 16.08 -14.82 -0.29
CA TRP A 162 15.51 -15.04 -1.61
C TRP A 162 16.58 -14.75 -2.65
N PRO A 163 17.36 -15.73 -3.13
CA PRO A 163 18.36 -15.48 -4.15
C PRO A 163 17.75 -14.83 -5.39
N TYR A 164 18.41 -13.81 -5.92
CA TYR A 164 18.06 -13.20 -7.20
C TYR A 164 18.37 -14.17 -8.36
N TYR A 165 17.56 -14.12 -9.42
CA TYR A 165 17.76 -14.89 -10.64
C TYR A 165 17.62 -13.97 -11.85
N ASP A 166 18.40 -14.18 -12.90
CA ASP A 166 18.41 -13.29 -14.07
C ASP A 166 17.06 -13.19 -14.80
N CYS A 167 16.20 -14.20 -14.69
CA CYS A 167 14.83 -14.16 -15.22
C CYS A 167 13.94 -13.10 -14.55
N PHE A 168 14.33 -12.58 -13.39
CA PHE A 168 13.65 -11.50 -12.67
C PHE A 168 14.11 -10.11 -13.08
N CYS A 169 15.12 -10.01 -13.94
CA CYS A 169 15.51 -8.75 -14.52
C CYS A 169 14.28 -8.09 -15.17
N HIS A 170 14.03 -6.83 -14.83
CA HIS A 170 12.91 -6.00 -15.29
C HIS A 170 11.49 -6.62 -15.14
N ASN A 171 11.32 -7.71 -14.37
CA ASN A 171 10.06 -8.46 -14.24
C ASN A 171 9.88 -9.10 -12.84
N ASP A 172 10.30 -8.40 -11.80
CA ASP A 172 10.37 -8.90 -10.41
C ASP A 172 9.30 -8.36 -9.47
N CYS A 173 8.45 -7.44 -9.94
CA CYS A 173 7.45 -6.78 -9.11
C CYS A 173 6.59 -7.73 -8.25
N ALA A 174 6.08 -8.82 -8.83
CA ALA A 174 5.29 -9.80 -8.10
C ALA A 174 6.13 -10.63 -7.11
N ASP A 175 7.37 -10.98 -7.47
CA ASP A 175 8.26 -11.71 -6.56
C ASP A 175 8.60 -10.85 -5.33
N TYR A 176 8.94 -9.58 -5.55
CA TYR A 176 9.20 -8.61 -4.49
C TYR A 176 7.99 -8.38 -3.58
N VAL A 177 6.81 -8.16 -4.13
CA VAL A 177 5.58 -7.99 -3.34
C VAL A 177 5.24 -9.27 -2.57
N SER A 178 5.37 -10.46 -3.18
CA SER A 178 5.16 -11.73 -2.47
C SER A 178 6.13 -11.92 -1.30
N GLN A 179 7.39 -11.50 -1.43
CA GLN A 179 8.35 -11.51 -0.33
C GLN A 179 7.93 -10.57 0.81
N ALA A 180 7.43 -9.37 0.49
CA ALA A 180 6.91 -8.42 1.47
C ALA A 180 5.67 -8.98 2.20
N LEU A 181 4.73 -9.59 1.45
CA LEU A 181 3.55 -10.25 2.02
C LEU A 181 3.94 -11.42 2.94
N ASN A 182 4.95 -12.22 2.56
CA ASN A 182 5.47 -13.28 3.42
C ASN A 182 6.17 -12.74 4.67
N ALA A 183 6.89 -11.62 4.57
CA ALA A 183 7.47 -10.94 5.74
C ALA A 183 6.39 -10.40 6.69
N GLY A 184 5.25 -9.97 6.13
CA GLY A 184 4.03 -9.68 6.87
C GLY A 184 3.31 -10.92 7.42
N GLY A 185 3.81 -12.13 7.20
CA GLY A 185 3.29 -13.35 7.83
C GLY A 185 2.31 -14.16 6.99
N ILE A 186 2.04 -13.80 5.73
CA ILE A 186 1.25 -14.69 4.85
C ILE A 186 2.05 -16.00 4.64
N PRO A 187 1.45 -17.18 4.92
CA PRO A 187 2.16 -18.46 4.94
C PRO A 187 2.33 -19.03 3.53
N VAL A 188 3.55 -19.45 3.20
CA VAL A 188 3.87 -20.12 1.93
C VAL A 188 3.07 -21.41 1.82
N ASP A 189 2.28 -21.57 0.75
CA ASP A 189 1.56 -22.81 0.47
C ASP A 189 2.39 -23.66 -0.51
N PRO A 190 2.93 -24.82 -0.08
CA PRO A 190 3.76 -25.65 -0.94
C PRO A 190 3.11 -26.00 -2.28
N GLY A 191 3.82 -25.75 -3.37
CA GLY A 191 3.36 -25.99 -4.75
C GLY A 191 2.22 -25.12 -5.26
N LYS A 192 1.68 -24.17 -4.46
CA LYS A 192 0.58 -23.27 -4.86
C LYS A 192 0.93 -21.79 -4.81
N TRP A 193 1.55 -21.37 -3.72
CA TRP A 193 2.12 -20.04 -3.56
C TRP A 193 3.48 -20.26 -2.92
N GLU A 194 4.39 -20.73 -3.76
CA GLU A 194 5.76 -21.07 -3.42
C GLU A 194 6.64 -20.64 -4.59
N ARG A 195 7.56 -19.71 -4.29
CA ARG A 195 8.46 -19.10 -5.26
C ARG A 195 9.08 -20.14 -6.21
N LEU A 196 8.88 -19.96 -7.51
CA LEU A 196 9.41 -20.79 -8.60
C LEU A 196 9.02 -22.28 -8.56
N LYS A 197 7.97 -22.65 -7.81
CA LYS A 197 7.51 -24.05 -7.69
C LYS A 197 6.00 -24.22 -7.89
N ASP A 198 5.31 -23.16 -8.28
CA ASP A 198 3.86 -23.07 -8.37
C ASP A 198 3.38 -22.90 -9.82
N SER A 199 4.08 -23.51 -10.79
CA SER A 199 3.74 -23.45 -12.22
C SER A 199 2.30 -23.87 -12.53
N ASN A 200 1.79 -24.88 -11.81
CA ASN A 200 0.42 -25.37 -11.94
C ASN A 200 -0.63 -24.42 -11.35
N ASN A 201 -0.19 -23.40 -10.62
CA ASN A 201 -1.03 -22.37 -9.98
C ASN A 201 -0.77 -20.98 -10.57
N ASN A 202 -0.35 -20.95 -11.84
CA ASN A 202 -0.12 -19.72 -12.62
C ASN A 202 0.97 -18.82 -12.01
N TRP A 203 1.99 -19.43 -11.41
CA TRP A 203 3.13 -18.70 -10.84
C TRP A 203 2.69 -17.64 -9.82
N ALA A 204 1.79 -18.01 -8.91
CA ALA A 204 1.16 -17.10 -7.96
C ALA A 204 2.15 -16.26 -7.15
N TRP A 205 3.34 -16.76 -6.89
CA TRP A 205 4.38 -15.99 -6.20
C TRP A 205 5.05 -14.94 -7.09
N THR A 206 5.31 -15.26 -8.36
CA THR A 206 6.22 -14.50 -9.22
C THR A 206 5.53 -13.80 -10.39
N TYR A 207 4.20 -13.92 -10.52
CA TYR A 207 3.45 -13.36 -11.64
C TYR A 207 2.21 -12.59 -11.18
N VAL A 208 2.01 -11.36 -11.67
CA VAL A 208 0.98 -10.44 -11.17
C VAL A 208 -0.44 -11.01 -11.25
N PRO A 209 -0.93 -11.54 -12.39
CA PRO A 209 -2.24 -12.19 -12.45
C PRO A 209 -2.36 -13.42 -11.54
N GLY A 210 -1.28 -14.20 -11.40
CA GLY A 210 -1.22 -15.34 -10.49
C GLY A 210 -1.39 -14.92 -9.04
N LEU A 211 -0.61 -13.93 -8.60
CA LEU A 211 -0.64 -13.35 -7.25
C LEU A 211 -2.03 -12.82 -6.92
N LYS A 212 -2.59 -11.99 -7.82
CA LYS A 212 -3.94 -11.43 -7.64
C LYS A 212 -4.99 -12.54 -7.51
N ASN A 213 -4.98 -13.53 -8.39
CA ASN A 213 -5.94 -14.63 -8.34
C ASN A 213 -5.79 -15.47 -7.07
N TYR A 214 -4.56 -15.76 -6.64
CA TYR A 214 -4.31 -16.51 -5.41
C TYR A 214 -4.82 -15.76 -4.18
N MET A 215 -4.46 -14.47 -4.06
CA MET A 215 -4.81 -13.65 -2.91
C MET A 215 -6.30 -13.33 -2.83
N LEU A 216 -6.98 -13.10 -3.95
CA LEU A 216 -8.41 -12.81 -3.97
C LEU A 216 -9.28 -14.07 -3.99
N ASN A 217 -9.07 -14.95 -4.97
CA ASN A 217 -10.04 -15.99 -5.30
C ASN A 217 -9.74 -17.33 -4.63
N GLN A 218 -8.46 -17.65 -4.38
CA GLN A 218 -8.10 -18.94 -3.77
C GLN A 218 -8.05 -18.87 -2.25
N LYS A 219 -7.46 -17.80 -1.70
CA LYS A 219 -7.27 -17.65 -0.24
C LYS A 219 -8.20 -16.62 0.39
N GLY A 220 -8.71 -15.65 -0.38
CA GLY A 220 -9.53 -14.56 0.15
C GLY A 220 -8.77 -13.66 1.14
N TYR A 221 -7.45 -13.53 0.96
CA TYR A 221 -6.59 -12.70 1.81
C TYR A 221 -6.66 -11.22 1.45
N TRP A 222 -6.96 -10.89 0.20
CA TRP A 222 -7.12 -9.50 -0.23
C TRP A 222 -8.59 -9.08 -0.20
N LYS A 223 -8.83 -7.88 0.32
CA LYS A 223 -10.10 -7.15 0.27
C LYS A 223 -9.92 -5.93 -0.63
N ILE A 224 -10.90 -5.70 -1.50
CA ILE A 224 -10.94 -4.50 -2.34
C ILE A 224 -10.96 -3.26 -1.45
N SER A 225 -10.15 -2.29 -1.81
CA SER A 225 -10.04 -0.98 -1.16
C SER A 225 -10.04 0.12 -2.21
N THR A 226 -9.82 1.36 -1.78
CA THR A 226 -9.79 2.54 -2.65
C THR A 226 -8.50 3.30 -2.46
N TRP A 227 -8.20 4.22 -3.38
CA TRP A 227 -7.08 5.16 -3.22
C TRP A 227 -7.15 5.96 -1.91
N GLU A 228 -8.37 6.29 -1.46
CA GLU A 228 -8.59 7.03 -0.22
C GLU A 228 -8.24 6.19 1.01
N SER A 229 -8.61 4.90 1.01
CA SER A 229 -8.64 4.05 2.20
C SER A 229 -7.52 3.02 2.30
N ALA A 230 -6.85 2.68 1.19
CA ALA A 230 -5.76 1.72 1.20
C ALA A 230 -4.53 2.32 1.88
N ALA A 231 -4.02 1.65 2.92
CA ALA A 231 -2.93 2.18 3.75
C ALA A 231 -1.69 1.26 3.74
N ALA A 232 -0.69 1.61 4.56
CA ALA A 232 0.59 0.92 4.51
C ALA A 232 0.46 -0.59 4.80
N GLY A 233 1.22 -1.39 4.03
CA GLY A 233 1.16 -2.85 4.01
C GLY A 233 0.04 -3.41 3.12
N GLY A 234 -0.73 -2.55 2.46
CA GLY A 234 -1.61 -2.90 1.36
C GLY A 234 -0.86 -2.94 0.03
N VAL A 235 -1.57 -3.23 -1.04
CA VAL A 235 -0.98 -3.32 -2.39
C VAL A 235 -1.75 -2.49 -3.40
N ILE A 236 -1.03 -2.02 -4.41
CA ILE A 236 -1.58 -1.46 -5.64
C ILE A 236 -1.31 -2.46 -6.76
N VAL A 237 -2.32 -2.77 -7.56
CA VAL A 237 -2.18 -3.59 -8.77
C VAL A 237 -2.51 -2.74 -9.99
N ILE A 238 -1.58 -2.72 -10.94
CA ILE A 238 -1.84 -2.28 -12.32
C ILE A 238 -2.19 -3.55 -13.10
N PRO A 239 -3.44 -3.71 -13.56
CA PRO A 239 -3.92 -4.95 -14.16
C PRO A 239 -2.99 -5.48 -15.26
N ASN A 240 -2.61 -6.75 -15.14
CA ASN A 240 -1.73 -7.46 -16.09
C ASN A 240 -0.35 -6.82 -16.32
N SER A 241 0.10 -5.91 -15.46
CA SER A 241 1.35 -5.17 -15.66
C SER A 241 2.22 -5.12 -14.42
N HIS A 242 1.68 -4.67 -13.29
CA HIS A 242 2.52 -4.28 -12.17
C HIS A 242 1.85 -4.47 -10.81
N VAL A 243 2.65 -4.63 -9.77
CA VAL A 243 2.18 -4.68 -8.38
C VAL A 243 3.18 -3.99 -7.47
N MET A 244 2.68 -3.20 -6.53
CA MET A 244 3.48 -2.33 -5.64
C MET A 244 2.99 -2.44 -4.20
N MET A 245 3.87 -2.20 -3.24
CA MET A 245 3.51 -2.11 -1.82
C MET A 245 3.15 -0.68 -1.46
N ILE A 246 2.00 -0.46 -0.85
CA ILE A 246 1.66 0.82 -0.22
C ILE A 246 2.50 0.91 1.06
N VAL A 247 3.23 2.01 1.24
CA VAL A 247 4.10 2.20 2.40
C VAL A 247 3.72 3.39 3.28
N LYS A 248 2.85 4.27 2.79
CA LYS A 248 2.26 5.37 3.55
C LYS A 248 0.94 5.81 2.94
N ASN A 249 -0.03 6.12 3.79
CA ASN A 249 -1.20 6.93 3.46
C ASN A 249 -1.58 7.71 4.72
N ASP A 250 -1.10 8.94 4.83
CA ASP A 250 -1.45 9.86 5.92
C ASP A 250 -2.56 10.85 5.51
N THR A 251 -3.26 10.53 4.42
CA THR A 251 -4.25 11.36 3.70
C THR A 251 -3.66 12.54 2.92
N VAL A 252 -2.54 13.11 3.33
CA VAL A 252 -1.85 14.23 2.66
C VAL A 252 -0.94 13.67 1.56
N GLU A 253 -0.06 12.76 1.93
CA GLU A 253 0.91 12.09 1.08
C GLU A 253 0.63 10.58 1.06
N ARG A 254 0.75 10.01 -0.13
CA ARG A 254 0.57 8.58 -0.37
C ARG A 254 1.80 8.06 -1.08
N LEU A 255 2.46 7.08 -0.47
CA LEU A 255 3.74 6.57 -0.96
C LEU A 255 3.66 5.07 -1.23
N PHE A 256 4.27 4.63 -2.32
CA PHE A 256 4.51 3.22 -2.60
C PHE A 256 6.01 2.92 -2.65
N SER A 257 6.34 1.65 -2.46
CA SER A 257 7.66 1.09 -2.75
C SER A 257 7.51 -0.07 -3.72
N ALA A 258 8.32 -0.07 -4.78
CA ALA A 258 8.17 -0.98 -5.92
C ALA A 258 9.52 -1.47 -6.43
N HIS A 259 9.49 -2.62 -7.10
CA HIS A 259 10.53 -3.14 -7.99
C HIS A 259 10.09 -2.99 -9.44
N THR A 260 10.98 -3.20 -10.41
CA THR A 260 10.76 -2.95 -11.84
C THR A 260 10.51 -1.46 -12.11
N ASN A 261 11.58 -0.71 -12.40
CA ASN A 261 11.69 0.74 -12.18
C ASN A 261 11.65 1.04 -10.68
N ASP A 262 12.68 0.59 -9.96
CA ASP A 262 12.69 0.62 -8.50
C ASP A 262 12.42 2.03 -7.98
N ARG A 263 11.49 2.08 -7.03
CA ARG A 263 11.05 3.29 -6.35
C ARG A 263 10.94 2.99 -4.87
N LEU A 264 11.58 3.82 -4.07
CA LEU A 264 11.51 3.81 -2.62
C LEU A 264 10.71 5.02 -2.16
N LYS A 265 9.60 4.78 -1.44
CA LYS A 265 8.77 5.83 -0.86
C LYS A 265 8.35 6.90 -1.87
N TYR A 266 7.79 6.46 -2.98
CA TYR A 266 7.48 7.30 -4.13
C TYR A 266 6.03 7.77 -4.12
N PRO A 267 5.76 9.07 -4.34
CA PRO A 267 4.42 9.63 -4.21
C PRO A 267 3.52 9.19 -5.37
N TYR A 268 2.27 8.89 -5.03
CA TYR A 268 1.27 8.54 -6.02
C TYR A 268 -0.06 9.27 -5.85
N GLY A 269 -0.61 9.66 -6.99
CA GLY A 269 -1.89 10.33 -7.11
C GLY A 269 -3.03 9.33 -7.30
N LYS A 270 -4.25 9.84 -7.39
CA LYS A 270 -5.41 9.02 -7.71
C LYS A 270 -5.32 8.53 -9.15
N ASN A 271 -5.37 7.22 -9.34
CA ASN A 271 -5.42 6.60 -10.67
C ASN A 271 -6.61 5.64 -10.76
N THR A 272 -7.48 5.85 -11.76
CA THR A 272 -8.73 5.09 -11.96
C THR A 272 -8.51 3.73 -12.62
N THR A 273 -7.32 3.48 -13.15
CA THR A 273 -6.94 2.19 -13.75
C THR A 273 -6.22 1.28 -12.76
N TRP A 274 -5.85 1.80 -11.59
CA TRP A 274 -5.18 1.05 -10.53
C TRP A 274 -6.20 0.45 -9.58
N GLU A 275 -5.90 -0.75 -9.11
CA GLU A 275 -6.71 -1.46 -8.11
C GLU A 275 -5.98 -1.45 -6.78
N TYR A 276 -6.71 -1.26 -5.69
CA TYR A 276 -6.16 -1.17 -4.34
C TYR A 276 -6.69 -2.30 -3.48
N TYR A 277 -5.80 -2.96 -2.75
CA TYR A 277 -6.18 -4.07 -1.87
C TYR A 277 -5.53 -3.94 -0.49
N VAL A 278 -6.27 -4.36 0.52
CA VAL A 278 -5.82 -4.46 1.91
C VAL A 278 -6.06 -5.87 2.44
N LEU A 279 -5.36 -6.23 3.51
CA LEU A 279 -5.41 -7.56 4.15
C LEU A 279 -5.96 -7.49 5.58
N TRP A 280 -6.52 -6.35 5.95
CA TRP A 280 -7.11 -6.07 7.25
C TRP A 280 -8.44 -5.32 7.06
N GLU A 281 -9.22 -5.22 8.13
CA GLU A 281 -10.47 -4.43 8.15
C GLU A 281 -10.25 -2.99 8.57
#